data_AF-A0A1I6D0Q3-F1
#
_entry.id   AF-A0A1I6D0Q3-F1
#
_cell.length_a   1.000
_cell.length_b   1.000
_cell.length_c   1.000
_cell.angle_alpha   90.00
_cell.angle_beta   90.00
_cell.angle_gamma   90.00
#
_symmetry.space_group_name_H-M   'P 1'
#
loop_
_entity.id
_entity.type
_entity.pdbx_description
1 polymer ?
#
loop_
_entity_poly.entity_id
_entity_poly.type
_entity_poly.pdbx_seq_one_letter_code
_entity_poly.pdbx_strand_id
1 'polypeptide(L)' 'MPSLGFGELVLILIIALVIFGPGKLPGVGRAVGSAMREFRAAKDGIMNDHSENCRG' A
#
# COMPACT_ATOMS: atom_id res chain seq x y z
N MET A 1 -18.83 20.09 16.08
CA MET A 1 -18.50 18.67 15.77
C MET A 1 -17.06 18.65 15.31
N PRO A 2 -16.14 17.93 15.97
CA PRO A 2 -14.78 17.82 15.48
C PRO A 2 -14.84 17.12 14.12
N SER A 3 -14.71 17.90 13.05
CA SER A 3 -14.46 17.37 11.73
C SER A 3 -13.05 16.80 11.78
N LEU A 4 -12.94 15.48 11.70
CA LEU A 4 -11.69 14.77 11.45
C LEU A 4 -11.14 15.24 10.09
N GLY A 5 -10.53 16.42 10.14
CA GLY A 5 -10.01 17.12 8.99
C GLY A 5 -8.56 16.77 8.77
N PHE A 6 -8.03 17.22 7.64
CA PHE A 6 -6.64 17.02 7.26
C PHE A 6 -5.65 17.44 8.38
N GLY A 7 -5.98 18.47 9.15
CA GLY A 7 -5.15 18.94 10.26
C GLY A 7 -4.96 17.93 11.40
N GLU A 8 -6.01 17.20 11.79
CA GLU A 8 -5.89 16.20 12.87
C GLU A 8 -5.10 14.97 12.40
N LEU A 9 -5.33 14.54 11.15
CA LEU A 9 -4.57 13.47 10.51
C LEU A 9 -3.07 13.81 10.44
N VAL A 10 -2.73 15.06 10.09
CA VAL A 10 -1.34 15.54 10.06
C VAL A 10 -0.73 15.55 11.47
N LEU A 11 -1.47 15.98 12.49
CA LEU A 11 -0.98 15.97 13.87
C LEU A 11 -0.65 14.55 14.35
N ILE A 12 -1.53 13.59 14.08
CA ILE A 12 -1.30 12.17 14.40
C ILE A 12 -0.10 11.63 13.62
N LEU A 13 0.03 11.98 12.34
CA LEU A 13 1.16 11.60 11.50
C LEU A 13 2.49 12.12 12.08
N ILE A 14 2.54 13.37 12.54
CA ILE A 14 3.73 13.96 13.17
C ILE A 14 4.11 13.19 14.43
N ILE A 15 3.16 12.86 15.30
CA ILE A 15 3.42 12.09 16.53
C ILE A 15 3.94 10.69 16.18
N ALA A 16 3.29 10.01 15.24
CA ALA A 16 3.74 8.71 14.75
C ALA A 16 5.15 8.79 14.15
N LEU A 17 5.45 9.86 13.40
CA LEU A 17 6.76 10.13 12.82
C LEU A 17 7.85 10.38 13.84
N VAL A 18 7.54 10.99 14.99
CA VAL A 18 8.50 11.16 16.08
C VAL A 18 8.84 9.82 16.71
N ILE A 19 7.85 8.92 16.89
CA ILE A 19 8.05 7.59 17.47
C ILE A 19 8.76 6.64 16.49
N PHE A 20 8.29 6.59 15.24
CA PHE A 20 8.81 5.67 14.23
C PHE A 20 10.01 6.23 13.45
N GLY A 21 10.19 7.56 13.41
CA GLY A 21 11.18 8.26 12.61
C GLY A 21 10.75 8.43 11.13
N PRO A 22 10.92 9.61 10.52
CA PRO A 22 10.55 9.84 9.12
C PRO A 22 11.38 9.03 8.12
N GLY A 23 12.57 8.57 8.51
CA GLY A 23 13.40 7.70 7.68
C GLY A 23 12.86 6.26 7.56
N LYS A 24 11.99 5.81 8.47
CA LYS A 24 11.43 4.44 8.43
C LYS A 24 10.18 4.32 7.54
N LEU A 25 9.39 5.40 7.40
CA LEU A 25 8.24 5.44 6.49
C LEU A 25 8.56 5.05 5.04
N PRO A 26 9.59 5.63 4.37
CA PRO A 26 9.89 5.26 2.98
C PRO A 26 10.40 3.82 2.85
N GLY A 27 11.06 3.28 3.87
CA GLY A 27 11.48 1.88 3.91
C GLY A 27 10.29 0.92 3.95
N VAL A 28 9.35 1.17 4.87
CA VAL A 28 8.10 0.39 4.97
C VAL A 28 7.26 0.55 3.70
N GLY A 29 7.12 1.76 3.17
CA GLY A 29 6.40 2.02 1.94
C GLY A 29 6.99 1.30 0.72
N ARG A 30 8.32 1.20 0.62
CA ARG A 30 8.99 0.41 -0.42
C ARG A 30 8.73 -1.08 -0.27
N ALA A 31 8.84 -1.63 0.94
CA ALA A 31 8.57 -3.04 1.18
C ALA A 31 7.11 -3.41 0.86
N VAL A 32 6.15 -2.62 1.35
CA VAL A 32 4.73 -2.78 1.06
C VAL A 32 4.45 -2.57 -0.43
N GLY A 33 5.07 -1.58 -1.07
CA GLY A 33 4.92 -1.30 -2.49
C GLY A 33 5.40 -2.44 -3.38
N SER A 34 6.56 -3.03 -3.07
CA SER A 34 7.06 -4.22 -3.75
C SER A 34 6.11 -5.40 -3.58
N ALA A 35 5.65 -5.66 -2.35
CA ALA A 35 4.66 -6.71 -2.09
C ALA A 35 3.37 -6.47 -2.88
N MET A 36 2.81 -5.26 -2.82
CA MET A 36 1.59 -4.87 -3.55
C MET A 36 1.74 -5.05 -5.07
N ARG A 37 2.91 -4.73 -5.63
CA ARG A 37 3.21 -4.93 -7.05
C ARG A 37 3.20 -6.41 -7.43
N GLU A 38 3.76 -7.25 -6.58
CA GLU A 38 3.81 -8.71 -6.76
C GLU A 38 2.42 -9.34 -6.57
N PHE A 39 1.68 -8.92 -5.55
CA PHE A 39 0.27 -9.25 -5.36
C PHE A 39 -0.57 -8.86 -6.58
N ARG A 40 -0.34 -7.68 -7.16
CA ARG A 40 -1.09 -7.24 -8.34
C ARG A 40 -0.73 -8.05 -9.58
N ALA A 41 0.55 -8.32 -9.82
CA ALA A 41 1.00 -9.17 -10.91
C ALA A 41 0.44 -10.60 -10.81
N ALA A 42 0.42 -11.18 -9.61
CA ALA A 42 -0.19 -12.49 -9.37
C ALA A 42 -1.70 -12.47 -9.63
N LYS A 43 -2.41 -11.41 -9.18
CA LYS A 43 -3.85 -11.25 -9.43
C LYS A 43 -4.18 -11.07 -10.91
N ASP A 44 -3.39 -10.28 -11.64
CA ASP A 44 -3.58 -10.06 -13.07
C ASP A 44 -3.24 -11.33 -13.88
N GLY A 45 -2.21 -12.09 -13.48
CA GLY A 45 -1.89 -13.40 -14.08
C GLY A 45 -3.00 -14.42 -13.87
N ILE A 46 -3.57 -14.50 -12.67
CA ILE A 46 -4.70 -15.40 -12.37
C ILE A 46 -5.97 -14.97 -13.12
N MET A 47 -6.20 -13.67 -13.32
CA MET A 47 -7.35 -13.17 -14.08
C MET A 47 -7.24 -13.49 -15.58
N ASN A 48 -6.03 -13.47 -16.14
CA ASN A 48 -5.78 -13.69 -17.56
C ASN A 48 -5.71 -15.20 -17.92
N ASP A 49 -5.30 -16.05 -16.98
CA ASP A 49 -5.23 -17.51 -17.17
C ASP A 49 -6.61 -18.18 -17.32
N HIS A 50 -7.69 -17.49 -16.93
CA HIS A 50 -9.04 -18.05 -17.07
C HIS A 50 -9.62 -18.00 -18.50
N SER A 51 -8.89 -17.45 -19.48
CA SER A 51 -9.36 -17.32 -20.87
C SER A 51 -8.57 -18.10 -21.94
N GLU A 52 -7.45 -18.76 -21.60
CA GLU A 52 -6.56 -19.38 -22.62
C GLU A 52 -6.42 -20.91 -22.56
N ASN A 53 -7.28 -21.65 -21.83
CA ASN A 53 -7.25 -23.13 -21.81
C ASN A 53 -8.30 -23.82 -22.71
N CYS A 54 -8.96 -23.12 -23.65
CA CYS A 54 -9.89 -23.73 -24.63
C CYS A 54 -9.39 -23.63 -26.08
N ARG A 55 -8.08 -23.81 -26.30
CA ARG A 55 -7.49 -23.93 -27.64
C ARG A 55 -6.15 -24.68 -27.63
N GLY A 56 -6.15 -25.86 -27.00
CA GLY A 56 -5.08 -26.86 -27.08
C GLY A 56 -5.67 -28.21 -27.46
#